data_AF-A0A1M6YJS1-F1
#
_entry.id   AF-A0A1M6YJS1-F1
#
_cell.length_a   1.000
_cell.length_b   1.000
_cell.length_c   1.000
_cell.angle_alpha   90.00
_cell.angle_beta   90.00
_cell.angle_gamma   90.00
#
_symmetry.space_group_name_H-M   'P 1'
#
loop_
_entity.id
_entity.type
_entity.pdbx_description
1 polymer ?
#
loop_
_entity_poly.entity_id
_entity_poly.type
_entity_poly.pdbx_seq_one_letter_code
_entity_poly.pdbx_strand_id
1 'polypeptide(L)'
;MRNSFLQSSWSLSFWRGRAPIESAAIGSILTALCLGFALSACDDSSSAGGDNGSGGNRGGIPDTVETFMELSDYDCGKSQKCVATYLTEYHDMAVCDGDNGWVIGTLIEKMDCDFSSSSAKATDKDSGPAEGSSSSVEKGLPDSDAKSSSSAKETKTSSDSKSSSSVKSGDSSSSSSADKLESSSSKGEVPKSYAEAKVMPSGTCDCSKYNCFTTEYLNQEFLEAGKYGEILDERDGQVYKTVQIGEQIWMAENMNFDYNYNDFHGENFGSKCYKESADSCAKYGRLYTWAGAMDSVKTGCGRGWKCAADTGRVQGVCPNGWHLPDTAEWNVLIDAVGGVSTAGTMLKTTEGWQIDAYRGMDVIGTDAYGFSALPSGAKETGGYFYYAGQYSHFWSSSEYMGDNAYIMKMTYYTALATWSYRTKYFGHAVRCVKDSD
;
A
#
# COMPACT_ATOMS: atom_id res chain seq x y z
N MET A 1 -10.78 -73.09 -9.45
CA MET A 1 -11.05 -72.41 -8.16
C MET A 1 -11.23 -70.94 -8.54
N ARG A 2 -12.43 -70.34 -8.60
CA ARG A 2 -13.37 -69.98 -7.51
C ARG A 2 -12.78 -69.02 -6.46
N ASN A 3 -12.84 -67.72 -6.78
CA ASN A 3 -13.25 -66.63 -5.88
C ASN A 3 -14.45 -65.96 -6.60
N SER A 4 -15.65 -65.71 -6.06
CA SER A 4 -16.17 -65.69 -4.69
C SER A 4 -15.90 -64.39 -3.91
N PHE A 5 -16.67 -63.35 -4.21
CA PHE A 5 -17.08 -62.32 -3.25
C PHE A 5 -18.58 -62.05 -3.42
N LEU A 6 -19.28 -61.75 -2.31
CA LEU A 6 -20.74 -61.59 -2.24
C LEU A 6 -21.11 -60.15 -1.87
N GLN A 7 -22.36 -59.79 -2.17
CA GLN A 7 -22.96 -58.48 -1.87
C GLN A 7 -23.55 -58.43 -0.46
N SER A 8 -24.04 -57.22 -0.10
CA SER A 8 -25.15 -56.98 0.85
C SER A 8 -24.88 -57.11 2.36
N SER A 9 -25.56 -56.40 3.27
CA SER A 9 -26.30 -55.11 3.17
C SER A 9 -26.79 -54.63 4.54
N TRP A 10 -26.94 -53.31 4.71
CA TRP A 10 -27.86 -52.62 5.64
C TRP A 10 -27.68 -52.77 7.16
N SER A 11 -27.68 -51.63 7.86
CA SER A 11 -28.81 -51.29 8.76
C SER A 11 -28.83 -49.78 9.07
N LEU A 12 -30.02 -49.20 9.25
CA LEU A 12 -30.20 -47.86 9.84
C LEU A 12 -30.47 -47.99 11.35
N SER A 13 -30.17 -46.94 12.12
CA SER A 13 -30.86 -46.66 13.39
C SER A 13 -30.84 -45.18 13.74
N PHE A 14 -32.02 -44.58 13.86
CA PHE A 14 -32.23 -43.23 14.41
C PHE A 14 -32.25 -43.27 15.94
N TRP A 15 -31.80 -42.20 16.59
CA TRP A 15 -32.26 -41.82 17.94
C TRP A 15 -32.45 -40.30 18.05
N ARG A 16 -33.28 -39.84 19.00
CA ARG A 16 -33.71 -38.44 19.17
C ARG A 16 -33.52 -37.95 20.62
N GLY A 17 -33.14 -36.69 20.79
CA GLY A 17 -33.18 -35.86 22.02
C GLY A 17 -32.44 -34.55 21.76
N ARG A 18 -32.92 -33.30 21.99
CA ARG A 18 -33.63 -32.67 23.14
C ARG A 18 -32.84 -32.78 24.46
N ALA A 19 -32.57 -31.71 25.22
CA ALA A 19 -32.87 -30.26 25.04
C ALA A 19 -31.84 -29.41 25.86
N PRO A 20 -31.94 -28.06 25.98
CA PRO A 20 -30.86 -27.21 26.53
C PRO A 20 -30.83 -27.12 28.07
N ILE A 21 -29.83 -26.42 28.60
CA ILE A 21 -29.76 -25.92 29.98
C ILE A 21 -29.66 -24.39 29.93
N GLU A 22 -30.36 -23.71 30.83
CA GLU A 22 -30.50 -22.25 30.87
C GLU A 22 -29.46 -21.54 31.76
N SER A 23 -29.54 -20.20 31.72
CA SER A 23 -28.80 -19.20 32.48
C SER A 23 -28.44 -19.52 33.94
N ALA A 24 -27.26 -19.03 34.36
CA ALA A 24 -27.02 -18.58 35.73
C ALA A 24 -26.56 -17.11 35.71
N ALA A 25 -27.37 -16.20 36.24
CA ALA A 25 -27.01 -14.80 36.41
C ALA A 25 -26.38 -14.56 37.79
N ILE A 26 -25.29 -13.79 37.85
CA ILE A 26 -24.71 -13.30 39.10
C ILE A 26 -24.43 -11.80 38.94
N GLY A 27 -24.95 -10.99 39.85
CA GLY A 27 -24.72 -9.54 39.89
C GLY A 27 -24.40 -9.06 41.30
N SER A 28 -23.34 -8.27 41.42
CA SER A 28 -22.95 -7.41 42.56
C SER A 28 -21.83 -6.49 42.02
N ILE A 29 -22.03 -5.19 41.80
CA ILE A 29 -22.28 -4.08 42.74
C ILE A 29 -20.98 -3.68 43.50
N LEU A 30 -20.77 -2.35 43.64
CA LEU A 30 -19.58 -1.65 44.18
C LEU A 30 -18.35 -1.64 43.23
N THR A 31 -17.66 -0.52 42.96
CA THR A 31 -17.91 0.88 43.37
C THR A 31 -17.34 1.86 42.35
N ALA A 32 -18.03 2.97 42.09
CA ALA A 32 -17.45 4.11 41.37
C ALA A 32 -16.61 4.97 42.33
N LEU A 33 -15.43 5.41 41.90
CA LEU A 33 -14.54 6.28 42.66
C LEU A 33 -14.14 7.48 41.78
N CYS A 34 -15.00 8.50 41.76
CA CYS A 34 -14.72 9.76 41.09
C CYS A 34 -13.68 10.56 41.88
N LEU A 35 -12.44 10.62 41.38
CA LEU A 35 -11.44 11.60 41.79
C LEU A 35 -11.44 12.76 40.80
N GLY A 36 -12.30 13.76 41.06
CA GLY A 36 -12.22 15.03 40.35
C GLY A 36 -11.03 15.85 40.86
N PHE A 37 -10.21 16.36 39.95
CA PHE A 37 -9.31 17.47 40.23
C PHE A 37 -9.90 18.75 39.65
N ALA A 38 -9.97 19.80 40.46
CA ALA A 38 -10.58 21.06 40.07
C ALA A 38 -9.62 21.90 39.21
N LEU A 39 -10.13 22.44 38.12
CA LEU A 39 -9.52 23.57 37.43
C LEU A 39 -9.58 24.80 38.37
N SER A 40 -8.44 25.41 38.66
CA SER A 40 -8.39 26.70 39.33
C SER A 40 -8.71 27.81 38.33
N ALA A 41 -9.90 28.39 38.43
CA ALA A 41 -10.27 29.55 37.62
C ALA A 41 -9.44 30.78 38.04
N CYS A 42 -8.94 31.51 37.05
CA CYS A 42 -8.71 32.94 37.16
C CYS A 42 -9.85 33.63 36.41
N ASP A 43 -10.88 34.04 37.16
CA ASP A 43 -11.92 34.95 36.67
C ASP A 43 -11.35 36.38 36.68
N ASP A 44 -11.45 37.08 35.56
CA ASP A 44 -11.32 38.54 35.54
C ASP A 44 -12.34 39.08 34.53
N SER A 45 -13.47 39.54 35.06
CA SER A 45 -14.69 39.76 34.30
C SER A 45 -14.92 41.23 33.98
N SER A 46 -15.12 41.55 32.69
CA SER A 46 -15.61 42.86 32.25
C SER A 46 -16.68 42.70 31.16
N SER A 47 -17.82 43.35 31.35
CA SER A 47 -19.02 43.16 30.54
C SER A 47 -19.54 44.48 29.96
N ALA A 48 -19.96 44.47 28.69
CA ALA A 48 -20.87 45.46 28.12
C ALA A 48 -21.38 45.04 26.73
N GLY A 49 -22.69 45.22 26.50
CA GLY A 49 -23.26 45.41 25.17
C GLY A 49 -23.40 44.16 24.28
N GLY A 50 -24.63 43.91 23.81
CA GLY A 50 -24.89 43.06 22.65
C GLY A 50 -25.75 43.82 21.65
N ASP A 51 -25.67 43.43 20.37
CA ASP A 51 -26.67 43.79 19.37
C ASP A 51 -26.67 42.77 18.22
N ASN A 52 -27.76 42.70 17.45
CA ASN A 52 -27.89 41.73 16.35
C ASN A 52 -27.22 42.23 15.06
N GLY A 53 -26.30 41.44 14.49
CA GLY A 53 -25.73 41.73 13.17
C GLY A 53 -24.89 40.57 12.62
N SER A 54 -24.99 40.32 11.31
CA SER A 54 -24.20 39.28 10.63
C SER A 54 -22.72 39.66 10.57
N GLY A 55 -21.85 38.85 11.16
CA GLY A 55 -20.40 38.97 11.08
C GLY A 55 -19.74 37.64 11.46
N GLY A 56 -18.66 37.26 10.77
CA GLY A 56 -17.96 36.00 11.03
C GLY A 56 -17.37 35.97 12.44
N ASN A 57 -17.75 34.96 13.23
CA ASN A 57 -17.32 34.86 14.61
C ASN A 57 -15.84 34.45 14.68
N ARG A 58 -14.98 35.36 15.15
CA ARG A 58 -13.57 35.05 15.43
C ARG A 58 -13.42 34.30 16.76
N GLY A 59 -13.99 33.10 16.82
CA GLY A 59 -13.54 32.10 17.78
C GLY A 59 -12.10 31.71 17.49
N GLY A 60 -11.28 31.59 18.54
CA GLY A 60 -10.00 30.90 18.41
C GLY A 60 -10.24 29.40 18.13
N ILE A 61 -9.27 28.76 17.48
CA ILE A 61 -9.23 27.30 17.38
C ILE A 61 -9.14 26.73 18.81
N PRO A 62 -9.95 25.72 19.17
CA PRO A 62 -9.85 25.06 20.48
C PRO A 62 -8.63 24.14 20.54
N ASP A 63 -8.02 23.99 21.72
CA ASP A 63 -6.86 23.11 21.93
C ASP A 63 -7.17 21.61 21.68
N THR A 64 -8.45 21.23 21.74
CA THR A 64 -8.95 19.86 21.53
C THR A 64 -10.26 19.85 20.75
N VAL A 65 -10.42 18.86 19.86
CA VAL A 65 -11.66 18.50 19.15
C VAL A 65 -11.89 16.98 19.21
N GLU A 66 -13.11 16.51 19.02
CA GLU A 66 -13.41 15.07 19.04
C GLU A 66 -12.95 14.41 17.73
N THR A 67 -13.33 14.97 16.58
CA THR A 67 -13.04 14.39 15.26
C THR A 67 -12.46 15.42 14.28
N PHE A 68 -11.79 14.95 13.22
CA PHE A 68 -11.21 15.84 12.20
C PHE A 68 -12.28 16.59 11.39
N MET A 69 -13.51 16.09 11.33
CA MET A 69 -14.61 16.75 10.61
C MET A 69 -15.05 18.04 11.30
N GLU A 70 -14.90 18.15 12.62
CA GLU A 70 -15.19 19.38 13.38
C GLU A 70 -14.25 20.53 12.99
N LEU A 71 -13.04 20.23 12.50
CA LEU A 71 -12.10 21.24 12.02
C LEU A 71 -12.54 21.92 10.71
N SER A 72 -13.57 21.40 10.03
CA SER A 72 -14.18 22.09 8.88
C SER A 72 -14.97 23.35 9.24
N ASP A 73 -15.37 23.51 10.51
CA ASP A 73 -16.00 24.73 11.04
C ASP A 73 -14.98 25.83 11.42
N TYR A 74 -13.67 25.54 11.39
CA TYR A 74 -12.60 26.45 11.82
C TYR A 74 -11.68 26.87 10.65
N ASP A 75 -11.62 28.18 10.39
CA ASP A 75 -10.86 28.78 9.27
C ASP A 75 -9.33 28.60 9.42
N CYS A 76 -8.78 27.61 8.71
CA CYS A 76 -7.35 27.43 8.55
C CYS A 76 -6.77 28.33 7.43
N GLY A 77 -6.90 29.64 7.63
CA GLY A 77 -6.22 30.66 6.83
C GLY A 77 -4.84 31.04 7.37
N LYS A 78 -4.11 31.89 6.64
CA LYS A 78 -2.70 32.27 6.95
C LYS A 78 -2.48 32.84 8.36
N SER A 79 -3.51 33.43 8.96
CA SER A 79 -3.48 33.92 10.34
C SER A 79 -3.47 32.82 11.42
N GLN A 80 -3.74 31.57 11.04
CA GLN A 80 -3.74 30.40 11.93
C GLN A 80 -2.66 29.36 11.54
N LYS A 81 -1.74 29.70 10.61
CA LYS A 81 -0.67 28.77 10.20
C LYS A 81 0.13 28.30 11.43
N CYS A 82 0.39 27.00 11.50
CA CYS A 82 1.06 26.31 12.62
C CYS A 82 0.29 26.28 13.95
N VAL A 83 -0.96 26.74 14.01
CA VAL A 83 -1.84 26.44 15.15
C VAL A 83 -2.17 24.95 15.13
N ALA A 84 -2.09 24.31 16.29
CA ALA A 84 -2.26 22.88 16.48
C ALA A 84 -3.41 22.59 17.45
N THR A 85 -4.09 21.46 17.26
CA THR A 85 -5.23 21.01 18.08
C THR A 85 -5.25 19.48 18.16
N TYR A 86 -5.63 18.93 19.30
CA TYR A 86 -5.60 17.48 19.55
C TYR A 86 -6.94 16.81 19.20
N LEU A 87 -6.87 15.73 18.44
CA LEU A 87 -8.02 14.92 18.01
C LEU A 87 -8.22 13.76 18.99
N THR A 88 -9.29 13.78 19.78
CA THR A 88 -9.47 12.77 20.84
C THR A 88 -9.87 11.39 20.31
N GLU A 89 -10.59 11.29 19.19
CA GLU A 89 -10.90 10.00 18.53
C GLU A 89 -9.63 9.33 17.96
N TYR A 90 -8.75 10.12 17.34
CA TYR A 90 -7.57 9.62 16.62
C TYR A 90 -6.31 9.52 17.50
N HIS A 91 -6.33 10.14 18.68
CA HIS A 91 -5.19 10.32 19.58
C HIS A 91 -3.96 11.00 18.93
N ASP A 92 -4.18 11.86 17.94
CA ASP A 92 -3.13 12.53 17.14
C ASP A 92 -3.35 14.06 17.09
N MET A 93 -2.35 14.80 16.63
CA MET A 93 -2.43 16.26 16.44
C MET A 93 -2.87 16.60 15.02
N ALA A 94 -3.79 17.55 14.89
CA ALA A 94 -4.02 18.30 13.66
C ALA A 94 -3.26 19.63 13.72
N VAL A 95 -2.72 20.09 12.58
CA VAL A 95 -2.03 21.38 12.43
C VAL A 95 -2.55 22.11 11.20
N CYS A 96 -2.72 23.42 11.31
CA CYS A 96 -3.16 24.25 10.20
C CYS A 96 -1.98 24.67 9.29
N ASP A 97 -2.07 24.38 7.99
CA ASP A 97 -1.07 24.84 6.99
C ASP A 97 -1.25 26.32 6.59
N GLY A 98 -2.42 26.90 6.80
CA GLY A 98 -2.74 28.31 6.51
C GLY A 98 -2.91 28.66 5.03
N ASP A 99 -2.55 27.75 4.11
CA ASP A 99 -2.86 27.83 2.67
C ASP A 99 -3.68 26.62 2.19
N ASN A 100 -3.32 25.40 2.61
CA ASN A 100 -3.97 24.15 2.14
C ASN A 100 -4.93 23.50 3.15
N GLY A 101 -5.27 24.18 4.25
CA GLY A 101 -6.16 23.66 5.29
C GLY A 101 -5.45 22.82 6.36
N TRP A 102 -6.22 21.96 7.04
CA TRP A 102 -5.78 21.14 8.16
C TRP A 102 -5.05 19.86 7.71
N VAL A 103 -3.97 19.49 8.40
CA VAL A 103 -3.25 18.21 8.21
C VAL A 103 -3.13 17.46 9.54
N ILE A 104 -2.94 16.13 9.50
CA ILE A 104 -2.76 15.26 10.67
C ILE A 104 -1.43 14.50 10.55
N GLY A 105 -0.78 14.21 11.68
CA GLY A 105 0.30 13.23 11.77
C GLY A 105 1.55 13.57 10.94
N THR A 106 2.08 12.62 10.17
CA THR A 106 3.40 12.73 9.50
C THR A 106 3.49 13.76 8.35
N LEU A 107 2.42 14.51 8.09
CA LEU A 107 2.49 15.70 7.24
C LEU A 107 3.04 16.93 7.99
N ILE A 108 2.96 16.95 9.33
CA ILE A 108 3.47 18.04 10.18
C ILE A 108 4.99 18.22 10.00
N GLU A 109 5.74 17.12 9.83
CA GLU A 109 7.20 17.12 9.58
C GLU A 109 7.61 17.76 8.23
N LYS A 110 6.65 18.12 7.37
CA LYS A 110 6.89 18.75 6.06
C LYS A 110 6.45 20.22 6.02
N MET A 111 6.01 20.78 7.15
CA MET A 111 5.55 22.16 7.24
C MET A 111 6.71 23.09 7.63
N ASP A 112 6.79 24.29 7.04
CA ASP A 112 7.61 25.40 7.54
C ASP A 112 6.99 25.98 8.83
N CYS A 113 6.90 25.14 9.86
CA CYS A 113 6.43 25.47 11.19
C CYS A 113 7.59 25.36 12.17
N ASP A 114 8.21 26.51 12.46
CA ASP A 114 9.33 26.60 13.39
C ASP A 114 8.83 26.43 14.84
N PHE A 115 8.52 25.17 15.20
CA PHE A 115 8.22 24.72 16.55
C PHE A 115 9.50 24.78 17.40
N SER A 116 9.95 26.00 17.65
CA SER A 116 11.04 26.35 18.54
C SER A 116 10.71 25.85 19.93
N SER A 117 11.20 24.64 20.25
CA SER A 117 10.86 23.97 21.50
C SER A 117 11.46 24.72 22.68
N SER A 118 10.64 25.56 23.31
CA SER A 118 10.87 26.24 24.59
C SER A 118 10.84 25.24 25.75
N SER A 119 11.63 24.17 25.61
CA SER A 119 11.90 23.14 26.60
C SER A 119 12.59 23.78 27.81
N ALA A 120 11.80 24.33 28.71
CA ALA A 120 12.26 24.93 29.95
C ALA A 120 12.99 23.86 30.79
N LYS A 121 14.32 23.85 30.71
CA LYS A 121 15.15 22.98 31.56
C LYS A 121 14.88 23.30 33.02
N ALA A 122 14.25 22.37 33.73
CA ALA A 122 14.18 22.39 35.17
C ALA A 122 15.61 22.49 35.74
N THR A 123 15.82 23.45 36.64
CA THR A 123 17.12 23.69 37.27
C THR A 123 17.17 23.02 38.63
N ASP A 124 17.87 21.89 38.72
CA ASP A 124 18.32 21.36 40.02
C ASP A 124 19.68 21.95 40.42
N LYS A 125 19.82 22.24 41.72
CA LYS A 125 21.02 22.79 42.35
C LYS A 125 21.43 21.94 43.55
N ASP A 126 22.60 21.33 43.49
CA ASP A 126 23.52 21.12 44.62
C ASP A 126 24.89 20.76 44.00
N SER A 127 25.91 21.63 44.05
CA SER A 127 26.83 21.95 45.15
C SER A 127 28.12 21.09 45.14
N GLY A 128 29.27 21.72 45.39
CA GLY A 128 30.63 21.20 45.08
C GLY A 128 31.40 20.70 46.31
N PRO A 129 32.73 20.94 46.45
CA PRO A 129 33.66 21.70 45.59
C PRO A 129 35.08 21.08 45.38
N ALA A 130 35.98 21.81 44.67
CA ALA A 130 37.46 21.87 44.83
C ALA A 130 38.33 20.58 44.62
N GLU A 131 39.58 20.59 44.13
CA GLU A 131 40.47 21.53 43.39
C GLU A 131 41.58 20.69 42.67
N GLY A 132 42.35 21.26 41.71
CA GLY A 132 43.75 20.81 41.46
C GLY A 132 44.26 20.60 40.02
N SER A 133 45.03 21.58 39.52
CA SER A 133 46.20 21.56 38.60
C SER A 133 46.75 20.24 37.98
N SER A 134 47.44 20.18 36.82
CA SER A 134 47.76 21.08 35.66
C SER A 134 48.69 20.27 34.67
N SER A 135 49.38 20.73 33.59
CA SER A 135 49.59 21.98 32.82
C SER A 135 50.25 21.68 31.45
N SER A 136 50.18 22.61 30.48
CA SER A 136 51.08 22.78 29.29
C SER A 136 51.05 21.69 28.19
N VAL A 137 51.52 21.88 26.93
CA VAL A 137 52.48 22.83 26.32
C VAL A 137 51.97 23.36 24.95
N GLU A 138 52.42 24.55 24.53
CA GLU A 138 52.07 25.25 23.28
C GLU A 138 53.30 25.52 22.37
N LYS A 139 53.09 25.59 21.03
CA LYS A 139 53.84 26.38 20.01
C LYS A 139 53.27 26.08 18.60
N GLY A 140 53.17 27.01 17.63
CA GLY A 140 53.47 28.45 17.64
C GLY A 140 54.25 28.89 16.38
N LEU A 141 53.57 29.50 15.39
CA LEU A 141 54.17 30.12 14.18
C LEU A 141 53.40 31.41 13.80
N PRO A 142 54.04 32.44 13.22
CA PRO A 142 53.47 33.79 13.14
C PRO A 142 52.99 34.26 11.75
N ASP A 143 52.18 35.33 11.81
CA ASP A 143 52.12 36.55 10.97
C ASP A 143 53.25 36.81 9.94
N SER A 144 53.07 37.65 8.90
CA SER A 144 51.89 38.25 8.23
C SER A 144 52.41 39.05 7.03
N ASP A 145 51.57 39.37 6.03
CA ASP A 145 51.66 40.68 5.33
C ASP A 145 50.44 40.95 4.43
N ALA A 146 50.19 42.22 4.10
CA ALA A 146 49.07 42.63 3.24
C ALA A 146 49.48 43.68 2.19
N LYS A 147 49.04 43.49 0.94
CA LYS A 147 49.01 44.58 -0.07
C LYS A 147 47.98 44.34 -1.17
N SER A 148 47.65 45.41 -1.86
CA SER A 148 46.39 45.59 -2.59
C SER A 148 46.61 46.07 -4.03
N SER A 149 45.52 46.06 -4.82
CA SER A 149 45.35 46.73 -6.13
C SER A 149 46.12 46.13 -7.33
N SER A 150 45.73 46.33 -8.59
CA SER A 150 44.39 46.57 -9.18
C SER A 150 44.46 46.49 -10.72
N SER A 151 43.31 46.68 -11.37
CA SER A 151 43.16 47.15 -12.76
C SER A 151 43.29 46.11 -13.88
N ALA A 152 42.49 46.33 -14.93
CA ALA A 152 42.30 45.45 -16.07
C ALA A 152 42.56 46.17 -17.40
N LYS A 153 42.66 45.43 -18.50
CA LYS A 153 42.09 45.89 -19.77
C LYS A 153 41.71 44.76 -20.72
N GLU A 154 40.67 45.04 -21.51
CA GLU A 154 40.16 44.26 -22.65
C GLU A 154 41.14 44.34 -23.87
N THR A 155 40.95 43.73 -25.05
CA THR A 155 39.70 43.59 -25.85
C THR A 155 39.89 42.69 -27.10
N LYS A 156 38.83 41.94 -27.49
CA LYS A 156 38.35 41.64 -28.88
C LYS A 156 39.27 40.85 -29.84
N THR A 157 38.81 40.22 -30.95
CA THR A 157 37.50 40.10 -31.67
C THR A 157 37.44 38.71 -32.38
N SER A 158 36.33 37.96 -32.42
CA SER A 158 35.33 37.76 -33.54
C SER A 158 35.88 37.13 -34.85
N SER A 159 35.14 36.63 -35.86
CA SER A 159 33.70 36.47 -36.26
C SER A 159 33.67 35.68 -37.61
N ASP A 160 32.62 35.02 -38.15
CA ASP A 160 31.32 34.45 -37.70
C ASP A 160 30.74 33.59 -38.89
N SER A 161 29.50 33.05 -38.80
CA SER A 161 28.62 32.53 -39.90
C SER A 161 29.03 31.24 -40.65
N LYS A 162 28.20 30.19 -40.88
CA LYS A 162 26.77 29.94 -41.29
C LYS A 162 26.56 29.79 -42.82
N SER A 163 26.04 28.62 -43.28
CA SER A 163 24.77 28.48 -44.07
C SER A 163 24.53 27.07 -44.70
N SER A 164 23.30 26.85 -45.16
CA SER A 164 22.65 25.64 -45.78
C SER A 164 23.13 25.35 -47.25
N SER A 165 22.69 24.32 -48.03
CA SER A 165 21.37 23.65 -48.17
C SER A 165 21.28 22.36 -49.05
N SER A 166 20.37 21.42 -48.67
CA SER A 166 19.39 20.64 -49.50
C SER A 166 19.71 19.74 -50.74
N VAL A 167 19.07 18.54 -50.77
CA VAL A 167 18.64 17.64 -51.90
C VAL A 167 19.73 17.00 -52.82
N LYS A 168 19.53 15.86 -53.55
CA LYS A 168 18.32 15.13 -54.04
C LYS A 168 18.56 13.59 -54.26
N SER A 169 17.51 12.82 -54.56
CA SER A 169 17.44 11.33 -54.67
C SER A 169 17.88 10.69 -56.02
N GLY A 170 18.07 9.36 -56.06
CA GLY A 170 18.22 8.51 -57.26
C GLY A 170 18.46 7.01 -56.98
N ASP A 171 18.26 6.13 -57.98
CA ASP A 171 18.00 4.67 -57.84
C ASP A 171 18.79 3.83 -58.92
N SER A 172 18.74 2.50 -59.09
CA SER A 172 17.88 1.40 -58.54
C SER A 172 18.51 -0.02 -58.66
N SER A 173 17.87 -1.01 -58.00
CA SER A 173 17.61 -2.42 -58.42
C SER A 173 18.71 -3.50 -58.69
N SER A 174 18.54 -4.66 -58.01
CA SER A 174 18.89 -6.05 -58.43
C SER A 174 20.39 -6.47 -58.42
N SER A 175 20.77 -7.77 -58.33
CA SER A 175 20.02 -9.04 -58.35
C SER A 175 20.60 -10.16 -57.45
N SER A 176 19.79 -11.21 -57.26
CA SER A 176 19.98 -12.45 -56.49
C SER A 176 21.27 -13.26 -56.66
N SER A 177 21.67 -13.97 -55.61
CA SER A 177 21.88 -15.44 -55.63
C SER A 177 21.81 -16.03 -54.22
N ALA A 178 21.53 -17.33 -54.11
CA ALA A 178 21.41 -18.06 -52.85
C ALA A 178 22.53 -19.10 -52.72
N ASP A 179 22.93 -19.41 -51.50
CA ASP A 179 23.72 -20.61 -51.20
C ASP A 179 23.33 -21.18 -49.82
N LYS A 180 23.43 -22.51 -49.67
CA LYS A 180 22.95 -23.24 -48.47
C LYS A 180 24.04 -24.17 -47.94
N LEU A 181 24.59 -23.87 -46.76
CA LEU A 181 25.36 -24.81 -45.96
C LEU A 181 24.93 -24.76 -44.48
N GLU A 182 25.01 -25.92 -43.83
CA GLU A 182 24.58 -26.15 -42.43
C GLU A 182 25.79 -26.31 -41.50
N SER A 183 25.52 -26.50 -40.20
CA SER A 183 26.46 -26.73 -39.08
C SER A 183 27.15 -25.45 -38.53
N SER A 184 27.28 -25.27 -37.22
CA SER A 184 26.71 -26.01 -36.08
C SER A 184 26.62 -25.16 -34.80
N SER A 185 25.78 -25.61 -33.84
CA SER A 185 25.76 -25.35 -32.39
C SER A 185 26.51 -24.09 -31.86
N SER A 186 25.86 -23.19 -31.12
CA SER A 186 25.17 -23.57 -29.87
C SER A 186 24.38 -22.44 -29.20
N LYS A 187 23.36 -22.83 -28.41
CA LYS A 187 22.72 -22.12 -27.29
C LYS A 187 22.50 -20.60 -27.39
N GLY A 188 21.26 -20.21 -27.66
CA GLY A 188 20.76 -18.85 -27.52
C GLY A 188 19.24 -18.76 -27.64
N GLU A 189 18.50 -19.37 -26.72
CA GLU A 189 17.03 -19.21 -26.68
C GLU A 189 16.66 -17.82 -26.15
N VAL A 190 16.28 -16.95 -27.06
CA VAL A 190 15.64 -15.63 -26.80
C VAL A 190 14.12 -15.88 -26.73
N PRO A 191 13.37 -15.25 -25.80
CA PRO A 191 12.20 -15.90 -25.20
C PRO A 191 10.97 -15.99 -26.10
N LYS A 192 10.10 -16.95 -25.76
CA LYS A 192 8.72 -17.03 -26.27
C LYS A 192 7.99 -15.72 -25.97
N SER A 193 7.43 -15.09 -27.00
CA SER A 193 6.38 -14.09 -26.82
C SER A 193 5.08 -14.79 -26.43
N TYR A 194 4.80 -14.86 -25.13
CA TYR A 194 3.51 -15.34 -24.61
C TYR A 194 2.36 -14.49 -25.16
N ALA A 195 1.21 -15.11 -25.41
CA ALA A 195 0.04 -14.37 -25.89
C ALA A 195 -0.57 -13.50 -24.78
N GLU A 196 -1.39 -12.52 -25.15
CA GLU A 196 -2.21 -11.78 -24.19
C GLU A 196 -3.23 -12.70 -23.52
N ALA A 197 -3.34 -12.63 -22.20
CA ALA A 197 -4.20 -13.49 -21.39
C ALA A 197 -5.67 -13.03 -21.49
N LYS A 198 -6.38 -13.60 -22.46
CA LYS A 198 -7.77 -13.26 -22.76
C LYS A 198 -8.72 -13.72 -21.66
N VAL A 199 -9.64 -12.85 -21.27
CA VAL A 199 -10.77 -13.20 -20.41
C VAL A 199 -11.69 -14.18 -21.16
N MET A 200 -11.97 -15.30 -20.53
CA MET A 200 -12.90 -16.34 -20.98
C MET A 200 -14.08 -16.42 -20.00
N PRO A 201 -15.23 -17.01 -20.37
CA PRO A 201 -16.28 -17.36 -19.41
C PRO A 201 -15.76 -18.35 -18.36
N SER A 202 -16.18 -18.21 -17.10
CA SER A 202 -15.82 -19.17 -16.03
C SER A 202 -16.20 -20.61 -16.40
N GLY A 203 -15.24 -21.54 -16.27
CA GLY A 203 -15.42 -22.97 -16.58
C GLY A 203 -15.01 -23.38 -18.00
N THR A 204 -14.27 -22.53 -18.71
CA THR A 204 -13.64 -22.83 -20.01
C THR A 204 -12.34 -23.63 -19.83
N CYS A 205 -11.60 -23.38 -18.74
CA CYS A 205 -10.35 -24.05 -18.41
C CYS A 205 -10.56 -25.41 -17.72
N ASP A 206 -9.86 -26.43 -18.23
CA ASP A 206 -9.85 -27.78 -17.67
C ASP A 206 -8.92 -27.90 -16.46
N CYS A 207 -9.49 -27.89 -15.25
CA CYS A 207 -8.76 -28.04 -13.99
C CYS A 207 -8.16 -29.45 -13.74
N SER A 208 -8.36 -30.42 -14.64
CA SER A 208 -7.58 -31.68 -14.64
C SER A 208 -6.24 -31.56 -15.37
N LYS A 209 -6.09 -30.49 -16.17
CA LYS A 209 -4.90 -30.18 -16.99
C LYS A 209 -4.15 -28.94 -16.49
N TYR A 210 -4.86 -27.97 -15.92
CA TYR A 210 -4.33 -26.69 -15.44
C TYR A 210 -4.48 -26.55 -13.92
N ASN A 211 -3.65 -25.70 -13.32
CA ASN A 211 -3.71 -25.42 -11.89
C ASN A 211 -4.84 -24.40 -11.63
N CYS A 212 -5.99 -24.83 -11.12
CA CYS A 212 -7.09 -23.94 -10.75
C CYS A 212 -7.00 -23.55 -9.27
N PHE A 213 -7.35 -22.30 -8.95
CA PHE A 213 -7.42 -21.84 -7.56
C PHE A 213 -8.52 -22.52 -6.75
N THR A 214 -8.40 -22.49 -5.42
CA THR A 214 -9.53 -22.82 -4.54
C THR A 214 -10.59 -21.73 -4.64
N THR A 215 -11.77 -22.06 -5.17
CA THR A 215 -12.87 -21.09 -5.36
C THR A 215 -13.80 -20.99 -4.15
N GLU A 216 -13.48 -21.67 -3.05
CA GLU A 216 -14.34 -21.79 -1.86
C GLU A 216 -14.59 -20.45 -1.15
N TYR A 217 -13.61 -19.53 -1.19
CA TYR A 217 -13.69 -18.22 -0.56
C TYR A 217 -14.23 -17.11 -1.47
N LEU A 218 -14.45 -17.41 -2.76
CA LEU A 218 -15.04 -16.46 -3.71
C LEU A 218 -16.54 -16.29 -3.45
N ASN A 219 -17.14 -15.25 -4.03
CA ASN A 219 -18.59 -15.06 -3.95
C ASN A 219 -19.32 -16.20 -4.71
N GLN A 220 -19.94 -17.12 -3.96
CA GLN A 220 -20.60 -18.30 -4.53
C GLN A 220 -21.82 -17.92 -5.40
N GLU A 221 -22.54 -16.85 -5.08
CA GLU A 221 -23.64 -16.36 -5.93
C GLU A 221 -23.14 -15.87 -7.28
N PHE A 222 -21.93 -15.29 -7.33
CA PHE A 222 -21.29 -14.86 -8.58
C PHE A 222 -20.75 -16.05 -9.39
N LEU A 223 -20.31 -17.13 -8.74
CA LEU A 223 -19.95 -18.39 -9.41
C LEU A 223 -21.18 -19.08 -10.01
N GLU A 224 -22.25 -19.26 -9.22
CA GLU A 224 -23.49 -19.89 -9.67
C GLU A 224 -24.20 -19.08 -10.78
N ALA A 225 -24.17 -17.74 -10.68
CA ALA A 225 -24.73 -16.86 -11.71
C ALA A 225 -23.82 -16.66 -12.94
N GLY A 226 -22.63 -17.28 -12.98
CA GLY A 226 -21.68 -17.17 -14.09
C GLY A 226 -21.15 -15.74 -14.32
N LYS A 227 -21.11 -14.91 -13.27
CA LYS A 227 -20.63 -13.51 -13.33
C LYS A 227 -19.10 -13.39 -13.40
N TYR A 228 -18.39 -14.42 -12.96
CA TYR A 228 -16.94 -14.50 -13.11
C TYR A 228 -16.56 -14.86 -14.55
N GLY A 229 -15.59 -14.12 -15.10
CA GLY A 229 -14.71 -14.62 -16.14
C GLY A 229 -13.54 -15.41 -15.54
N GLU A 230 -12.60 -15.80 -16.39
CA GLU A 230 -11.33 -16.40 -15.99
C GLU A 230 -10.22 -16.13 -17.01
N ILE A 231 -8.98 -16.26 -16.58
CA ILE A 231 -7.77 -16.19 -17.41
C ILE A 231 -6.83 -17.34 -17.09
N LEU A 232 -6.09 -17.79 -18.10
CA LEU A 232 -4.97 -18.71 -17.95
C LEU A 232 -3.66 -17.93 -18.03
N ASP A 233 -2.81 -18.06 -16.99
CA ASP A 233 -1.42 -17.63 -17.08
C ASP A 233 -0.60 -18.70 -17.80
N GLU A 234 -0.17 -18.40 -19.03
CA GLU A 234 0.65 -19.32 -19.85
C GLU A 234 2.05 -19.58 -19.27
N ARG A 235 2.48 -18.84 -18.25
CA ARG A 235 3.84 -18.92 -17.68
C ARG A 235 3.99 -20.07 -16.68
N ASP A 236 2.95 -20.34 -15.89
CA ASP A 236 2.92 -21.40 -14.87
C ASP A 236 1.72 -22.37 -15.00
N GLY A 237 0.73 -22.04 -15.83
CA GLY A 237 -0.49 -22.84 -16.00
C GLY A 237 -1.55 -22.60 -14.91
N GLN A 238 -1.43 -21.53 -14.12
CA GLN A 238 -2.44 -21.14 -13.12
C GLN A 238 -3.63 -20.45 -13.80
N VAL A 239 -4.84 -20.88 -13.44
CA VAL A 239 -6.11 -20.26 -13.82
C VAL A 239 -6.60 -19.40 -12.66
N TYR A 240 -6.95 -18.15 -12.98
CA TYR A 240 -7.51 -17.16 -12.07
C TYR A 240 -8.91 -16.76 -12.54
N LYS A 241 -9.88 -16.63 -11.64
CA LYS A 241 -11.16 -15.97 -11.90
C LYS A 241 -10.99 -14.46 -12.01
N THR A 242 -11.88 -13.84 -12.78
CA THR A 242 -11.86 -12.40 -13.02
C THR A 242 -13.27 -11.82 -12.93
N VAL A 243 -13.40 -10.58 -12.47
CA VAL A 243 -14.69 -9.93 -12.25
C VAL A 243 -14.65 -8.49 -12.78
N GLN A 244 -15.74 -8.06 -13.40
CA GLN A 244 -15.90 -6.66 -13.83
C GLN A 244 -16.53 -5.84 -12.71
N ILE A 245 -15.89 -4.73 -12.34
CA ILE A 245 -16.36 -3.77 -11.34
C ILE A 245 -16.27 -2.38 -11.96
N GLY A 246 -17.43 -1.77 -12.22
CA GLY A 246 -17.51 -0.58 -13.06
C GLY A 246 -16.98 -0.87 -14.48
N GLU A 247 -16.02 -0.07 -14.92
CA GLU A 247 -15.38 -0.20 -16.25
C GLU A 247 -14.11 -1.08 -16.22
N GLN A 248 -13.63 -1.48 -15.04
CA GLN A 248 -12.41 -2.27 -14.88
C GLN A 248 -12.70 -3.77 -14.74
N ILE A 249 -11.77 -4.61 -15.21
CA ILE A 249 -11.78 -6.06 -14.96
C ILE A 249 -10.60 -6.42 -14.07
N TRP A 250 -10.89 -7.01 -12.92
CA TRP A 250 -9.92 -7.37 -11.87
C TRP A 250 -9.79 -8.88 -11.72
N MET A 251 -8.65 -9.38 -11.26
CA MET A 251 -8.53 -10.74 -10.71
C MET A 251 -9.37 -10.87 -9.43
N ALA A 252 -9.96 -12.05 -9.20
CA ALA A 252 -10.71 -12.37 -7.97
C ALA A 252 -9.84 -13.08 -6.91
N GLU A 253 -8.82 -13.83 -7.33
CA GLU A 253 -7.76 -14.37 -6.47
C GLU A 253 -6.52 -13.46 -6.44
N ASN A 254 -5.58 -13.73 -5.55
CA ASN A 254 -4.28 -13.05 -5.51
C ASN A 254 -3.30 -13.73 -6.45
N MET A 255 -2.36 -12.97 -7.01
CA MET A 255 -1.30 -13.53 -7.86
C MET A 255 -0.53 -14.65 -7.13
N ASN A 256 -0.30 -15.77 -7.81
CA ASN A 256 0.36 -16.96 -7.26
C ASN A 256 1.52 -17.49 -8.13
N PHE A 257 1.90 -16.74 -9.16
CA PHE A 257 3.08 -17.02 -9.97
C PHE A 257 4.35 -17.10 -9.10
N ASP A 258 5.13 -18.17 -9.25
CA ASP A 258 6.36 -18.39 -8.49
C ASP A 258 7.51 -17.52 -9.03
N TYR A 259 7.41 -16.22 -8.74
CA TYR A 259 8.47 -15.27 -9.02
C TYR A 259 9.68 -15.62 -8.15
N ASN A 260 10.67 -16.29 -8.71
CA ASN A 260 11.85 -16.78 -7.99
C ASN A 260 13.14 -16.35 -8.70
N TYR A 261 13.41 -15.04 -8.64
CA TYR A 261 14.56 -14.41 -9.26
C TYR A 261 15.51 -13.80 -8.23
N ASN A 262 16.79 -13.79 -8.58
CA ASN A 262 17.85 -13.13 -7.82
C ASN A 262 18.27 -11.84 -8.54
N ASP A 263 18.80 -10.87 -7.81
CA ASP A 263 19.39 -9.67 -8.40
C ASP A 263 20.84 -9.89 -8.87
N PHE A 264 21.47 -8.83 -9.40
CA PHE A 264 22.87 -8.84 -9.85
C PHE A 264 23.89 -9.05 -8.72
N HIS A 265 23.47 -9.00 -7.45
CA HIS A 265 24.29 -9.32 -6.28
C HIS A 265 24.01 -10.73 -5.72
N GLY A 266 23.03 -11.44 -6.27
CA GLY A 266 22.62 -12.78 -5.85
C GLY A 266 21.52 -12.81 -4.78
N GLU A 267 20.95 -11.68 -4.40
CA GLU A 267 19.84 -11.65 -3.43
C GLU A 267 18.52 -12.10 -4.05
N ASN A 268 17.88 -13.09 -3.45
CA ASN A 268 16.55 -13.55 -3.84
C ASN A 268 15.49 -12.55 -3.35
N PHE A 269 14.82 -11.86 -4.27
CA PHE A 269 13.63 -11.03 -3.97
C PHE A 269 12.33 -11.76 -4.30
N GLY A 270 12.41 -13.09 -4.32
CA GLY A 270 11.36 -14.00 -4.74
C GLY A 270 10.13 -14.00 -3.81
N SER A 271 9.01 -14.34 -4.43
CA SER A 271 7.71 -14.56 -3.81
C SER A 271 7.76 -15.63 -2.72
N LYS A 272 6.88 -15.52 -1.71
CA LYS A 272 6.72 -16.52 -0.64
C LYS A 272 5.25 -16.77 -0.35
N CYS A 273 4.89 -18.03 -0.10
CA CYS A 273 3.63 -18.34 0.58
C CYS A 273 3.67 -17.81 2.03
N TYR A 274 2.52 -17.47 2.61
CA TYR A 274 2.46 -17.13 4.03
C TYR A 274 2.95 -18.30 4.89
N LYS A 275 3.89 -18.04 5.82
CA LYS A 275 4.60 -19.07 6.61
C LYS A 275 5.24 -20.20 5.78
N GLU A 276 5.55 -19.94 4.51
CA GLU A 276 6.14 -20.89 3.56
C GLU A 276 5.32 -22.19 3.35
N SER A 277 4.01 -22.17 3.67
CA SER A 277 3.07 -23.29 3.47
C SER A 277 2.46 -23.26 2.06
N ALA A 278 2.51 -24.39 1.35
CA ALA A 278 1.89 -24.53 0.02
C ALA A 278 0.36 -24.29 0.06
N ASP A 279 -0.33 -24.78 1.09
CA ASP A 279 -1.76 -24.55 1.31
C ASP A 279 -2.08 -23.06 1.48
N SER A 280 -1.15 -22.32 2.10
CA SER A 280 -1.27 -20.87 2.25
C SER A 280 -1.08 -20.12 0.93
N CYS A 281 -0.29 -20.64 -0.03
CA CYS A 281 -0.32 -20.16 -1.42
C CYS A 281 -1.67 -20.48 -2.08
N ALA A 282 -2.17 -21.71 -1.95
CA ALA A 282 -3.42 -22.17 -2.57
C ALA A 282 -4.69 -21.47 -2.03
N LYS A 283 -4.63 -20.85 -0.84
CA LYS A 283 -5.67 -19.96 -0.30
C LYS A 283 -5.40 -18.47 -0.56
N TYR A 284 -4.22 -17.96 -0.19
CA TYR A 284 -3.97 -16.50 -0.15
C TYR A 284 -3.20 -15.94 -1.35
N GLY A 285 -2.78 -16.78 -2.30
CA GLY A 285 -1.75 -16.41 -3.27
C GLY A 285 -0.40 -16.17 -2.60
N ARG A 286 0.48 -15.45 -3.29
CA ARG A 286 1.85 -15.18 -2.83
C ARG A 286 2.03 -13.75 -2.33
N LEU A 287 2.99 -13.64 -1.42
CA LEU A 287 3.52 -12.37 -0.93
C LEU A 287 4.78 -12.03 -1.70
N TYR A 288 4.76 -10.92 -2.42
CA TYR A 288 5.84 -10.41 -3.25
C TYR A 288 6.50 -9.21 -2.56
N THR A 289 7.82 -9.11 -2.67
CA THR A 289 8.50 -7.81 -2.46
C THR A 289 8.02 -6.81 -3.52
N TRP A 290 8.13 -5.50 -3.30
CA TRP A 290 7.75 -4.54 -4.35
C TRP A 290 8.61 -4.72 -5.60
N ALA A 291 9.89 -5.07 -5.43
CA ALA A 291 10.77 -5.47 -6.53
C ALA A 291 10.26 -6.70 -7.32
N GLY A 292 9.68 -7.69 -6.63
CA GLY A 292 9.03 -8.83 -7.28
C GLY A 292 7.72 -8.46 -7.96
N ALA A 293 6.90 -7.60 -7.33
CA ALA A 293 5.63 -7.13 -7.88
C ALA A 293 5.84 -6.28 -9.16
N MET A 294 6.87 -5.44 -9.20
CA MET A 294 7.27 -4.60 -10.34
C MET A 294 8.10 -5.35 -11.40
N ASP A 295 8.38 -6.64 -11.21
CA ASP A 295 9.31 -7.45 -12.02
C ASP A 295 10.65 -6.73 -12.30
N SER A 296 11.40 -6.40 -11.24
CA SER A 296 12.65 -5.64 -11.35
C SER A 296 13.70 -6.24 -12.29
N VAL A 297 13.66 -7.56 -12.58
CA VAL A 297 14.55 -8.19 -13.57
C VAL A 297 14.25 -7.68 -14.99
N LYS A 298 12.98 -7.53 -15.32
CA LYS A 298 12.50 -7.10 -16.64
C LYS A 298 12.40 -5.58 -16.76
N THR A 299 12.01 -4.89 -15.69
CA THR A 299 11.73 -3.44 -15.69
C THR A 299 12.89 -2.58 -15.19
N GLY A 300 13.87 -3.16 -14.48
CA GLY A 300 14.93 -2.40 -13.80
C GLY A 300 14.46 -1.53 -12.62
N CYS A 301 13.17 -1.58 -12.29
CA CYS A 301 12.48 -0.69 -11.37
C CYS A 301 12.09 -1.43 -10.09
N GLY A 302 12.27 -0.81 -8.91
CA GLY A 302 11.71 -1.30 -7.64
C GLY A 302 12.70 -1.68 -6.54
N ARG A 303 13.99 -1.89 -6.86
CA ARG A 303 15.04 -2.33 -5.92
C ARG A 303 16.15 -1.28 -5.82
N GLY A 304 16.03 -0.35 -4.86
CA GLY A 304 16.97 0.78 -4.64
C GLY A 304 16.92 1.88 -5.72
N TRP A 305 16.66 1.50 -6.97
CA TRP A 305 16.42 2.42 -8.07
C TRP A 305 14.99 2.95 -8.08
N LYS A 306 14.85 4.26 -8.27
CA LYS A 306 13.58 4.87 -8.62
C LYS A 306 13.10 4.30 -9.95
N CYS A 307 11.82 3.96 -10.01
CA CYS A 307 11.14 3.76 -11.29
C CYS A 307 11.11 5.11 -12.03
N ALA A 308 11.23 5.10 -13.36
CA ALA A 308 11.14 6.34 -14.13
C ALA A 308 9.73 6.95 -13.96
N ALA A 309 9.63 8.28 -13.90
CA ALA A 309 8.34 8.96 -13.67
C ALA A 309 7.31 8.65 -14.78
N ASP A 310 7.78 8.23 -15.96
CA ASP A 310 7.01 8.03 -17.17
C ASP A 310 6.70 6.53 -17.46
N THR A 311 6.83 5.61 -16.49
CA THR A 311 6.67 4.16 -16.75
C THR A 311 5.28 3.73 -17.23
N GLY A 312 4.24 4.56 -17.05
CA GLY A 312 2.86 4.22 -17.39
C GLY A 312 2.38 2.97 -16.64
N ARG A 313 1.55 2.14 -17.29
CA ARG A 313 1.13 0.83 -16.76
C ARG A 313 2.33 -0.10 -16.63
N VAL A 314 2.65 -0.50 -15.40
CA VAL A 314 3.69 -1.48 -15.13
C VAL A 314 3.07 -2.88 -15.07
N GLN A 315 3.28 -3.70 -16.11
CA GLN A 315 2.88 -5.11 -16.12
C GLN A 315 3.32 -5.82 -14.83
N GLY A 316 4.61 -5.65 -14.48
CA GLY A 316 5.21 -6.30 -13.32
C GLY A 316 5.04 -7.82 -13.37
N VAL A 317 4.65 -8.42 -12.25
CA VAL A 317 4.42 -9.86 -12.13
C VAL A 317 3.13 -10.35 -12.83
N CYS A 318 2.26 -9.47 -13.30
CA CYS A 318 0.98 -9.85 -13.92
C CYS A 318 1.15 -10.54 -15.30
N PRO A 319 0.15 -11.33 -15.77
CA PRO A 319 0.13 -11.91 -17.11
C PRO A 319 0.23 -10.85 -18.22
N ASN A 320 0.44 -11.26 -19.48
CA ASN A 320 0.41 -10.32 -20.61
C ASN A 320 -1.04 -9.80 -20.82
N GLY A 321 -1.22 -8.50 -21.07
CA GLY A 321 -2.54 -7.84 -21.13
C GLY A 321 -3.16 -7.52 -19.76
N TRP A 322 -2.35 -7.61 -18.69
CA TRP A 322 -2.70 -7.35 -17.30
C TRP A 322 -1.54 -6.63 -16.61
N HIS A 323 -1.82 -5.77 -15.64
CA HIS A 323 -0.79 -4.98 -14.97
C HIS A 323 -1.04 -4.77 -13.48
N LEU A 324 0.01 -4.30 -12.79
CA LEU A 324 -0.03 -3.94 -11.39
C LEU A 324 -0.68 -2.54 -11.26
N PRO A 325 -1.86 -2.43 -10.61
CA PRO A 325 -2.67 -1.21 -10.59
C PRO A 325 -1.97 -0.03 -9.91
N ASP A 326 -2.11 1.16 -10.51
CA ASP A 326 -1.64 2.41 -9.92
C ASP A 326 -2.65 2.98 -8.90
N THR A 327 -2.32 4.12 -8.28
CA THR A 327 -3.22 4.78 -7.31
C THR A 327 -4.51 5.33 -7.92
N ALA A 328 -4.53 5.68 -9.20
CA ALA A 328 -5.74 6.15 -9.87
C ALA A 328 -6.69 4.97 -10.17
N GLU A 329 -6.17 3.84 -10.63
CA GLU A 329 -6.96 2.65 -10.93
C GLU A 329 -7.59 2.04 -9.67
N TRP A 330 -6.87 2.02 -8.55
CA TRP A 330 -7.46 1.67 -7.27
C TRP A 330 -8.55 2.67 -6.83
N ASN A 331 -8.38 3.98 -7.03
CA ASN A 331 -9.42 4.96 -6.68
C ASN A 331 -10.70 4.75 -7.50
N VAL A 332 -10.59 4.44 -8.80
CA VAL A 332 -11.75 4.08 -9.65
C VAL A 332 -12.50 2.87 -9.09
N LEU A 333 -11.79 1.82 -8.64
CA LEU A 333 -12.42 0.68 -7.97
C LEU A 333 -13.13 1.08 -6.67
N ILE A 334 -12.48 1.90 -5.83
CA ILE A 334 -13.02 2.37 -4.55
C ILE A 334 -14.32 3.16 -4.76
N ASP A 335 -14.34 4.11 -5.71
CA ASP A 335 -15.51 4.93 -6.01
C ASP A 335 -16.65 4.09 -6.61
N ALA A 336 -16.35 3.11 -7.47
CA ALA A 336 -17.32 2.19 -8.06
C ALA A 336 -18.05 1.31 -7.02
N VAL A 337 -17.50 1.13 -5.81
CA VAL A 337 -18.12 0.39 -4.69
C VAL A 337 -18.62 1.27 -3.54
N GLY A 338 -18.83 2.57 -3.80
CA GLY A 338 -19.43 3.53 -2.86
C GLY A 338 -18.44 4.39 -2.08
N GLY A 339 -17.14 4.34 -2.40
CA GLY A 339 -16.11 5.18 -1.82
C GLY A 339 -15.44 4.60 -0.57
N VAL A 340 -14.41 5.30 -0.09
CA VAL A 340 -13.48 4.86 0.98
C VAL A 340 -14.19 4.37 2.25
N SER A 341 -15.35 4.95 2.60
CA SER A 341 -16.11 4.65 3.82
C SER A 341 -16.73 3.24 3.84
N THR A 342 -17.06 2.67 2.69
CA THR A 342 -17.73 1.36 2.57
C THR A 342 -16.94 0.33 1.75
N ALA A 343 -15.97 0.76 0.95
CA ALA A 343 -15.26 -0.11 0.01
C ALA A 343 -14.59 -1.33 0.65
N GLY A 344 -14.06 -1.21 1.87
CA GLY A 344 -13.52 -2.35 2.61
C GLY A 344 -14.59 -3.40 2.91
N THR A 345 -15.78 -3.01 3.36
CA THR A 345 -16.90 -3.95 3.56
C THR A 345 -17.38 -4.57 2.25
N MET A 346 -17.42 -3.80 1.15
CA MET A 346 -17.91 -4.27 -0.15
C MET A 346 -16.94 -5.21 -0.89
N LEU A 347 -15.63 -5.07 -0.66
CA LEU A 347 -14.57 -5.83 -1.35
C LEU A 347 -14.00 -6.99 -0.52
N LYS A 348 -14.14 -6.97 0.81
CA LYS A 348 -13.70 -8.07 1.70
C LYS A 348 -14.54 -9.34 1.49
N THR A 349 -13.87 -10.50 1.52
CA THR A 349 -14.53 -11.81 1.64
C THR A 349 -15.46 -11.87 2.85
N THR A 350 -16.52 -12.66 2.74
CA THR A 350 -17.48 -12.91 3.82
C THR A 350 -16.88 -13.70 4.99
N GLU A 351 -15.83 -14.49 4.73
CA GLU A 351 -15.11 -15.28 5.73
C GLU A 351 -13.59 -15.01 5.75
N GLY A 352 -12.89 -15.68 6.67
CA GLY A 352 -11.43 -15.61 6.82
C GLY A 352 -10.90 -14.42 7.63
N TRP A 353 -11.72 -13.38 7.83
CA TRP A 353 -11.39 -12.21 8.66
C TRP A 353 -11.59 -12.49 10.16
N GLN A 354 -10.70 -11.95 11.00
CA GLN A 354 -10.75 -12.07 12.45
C GLN A 354 -11.92 -11.27 13.02
N ILE A 355 -12.72 -11.92 13.86
CA ILE A 355 -13.84 -11.31 14.59
C ILE A 355 -13.31 -10.80 15.94
N ASP A 356 -13.65 -9.56 16.32
CA ASP A 356 -13.27 -8.94 17.60
C ASP A 356 -14.51 -8.59 18.42
N ALA A 357 -15.13 -9.66 18.92
CA ALA A 357 -16.33 -9.62 19.74
C ALA A 357 -16.19 -8.81 21.04
N TYR A 358 -14.98 -8.40 21.45
CA TYR A 358 -14.78 -7.52 22.60
C TYR A 358 -15.04 -6.04 22.28
N ARG A 359 -14.96 -5.62 21.02
CA ARG A 359 -15.27 -4.25 20.58
C ARG A 359 -16.69 -4.06 20.07
N GLY A 360 -17.41 -5.14 19.76
CA GLY A 360 -18.76 -5.07 19.18
C GLY A 360 -18.80 -4.48 17.76
N MET A 361 -17.65 -4.38 17.09
CA MET A 361 -17.49 -3.82 15.74
C MET A 361 -17.12 -4.92 14.74
N ASP A 362 -18.02 -5.88 14.57
CA ASP A 362 -17.84 -6.99 13.64
C ASP A 362 -18.04 -6.51 12.19
N VAL A 363 -16.99 -5.97 11.57
CA VAL A 363 -17.03 -5.51 10.17
C VAL A 363 -16.78 -6.66 9.20
N ILE A 364 -17.78 -7.54 9.14
CA ILE A 364 -17.91 -8.66 8.21
C ILE A 364 -17.87 -8.12 6.77
N GLY A 365 -17.06 -8.74 5.90
CA GLY A 365 -17.08 -8.45 4.47
C GLY A 365 -18.37 -8.97 3.82
N THR A 366 -18.82 -8.32 2.74
CA THR A 366 -20.02 -8.74 1.99
C THR A 366 -19.70 -9.32 0.63
N ASP A 367 -18.47 -9.10 0.14
CA ASP A 367 -18.01 -9.39 -1.22
C ASP A 367 -19.05 -9.09 -2.32
N ALA A 368 -19.77 -7.97 -2.18
CA ALA A 368 -20.95 -7.62 -2.98
C ALA A 368 -20.65 -7.47 -4.48
N TYR A 369 -19.37 -7.34 -4.83
CA TYR A 369 -18.85 -7.19 -6.19
C TYR A 369 -17.97 -8.36 -6.64
N GLY A 370 -17.80 -9.40 -5.82
CA GLY A 370 -17.01 -10.60 -6.16
C GLY A 370 -15.49 -10.38 -6.23
N PHE A 371 -14.96 -9.32 -5.62
CA PHE A 371 -13.52 -9.00 -5.61
C PHE A 371 -12.71 -9.90 -4.66
N SER A 372 -13.37 -10.48 -3.66
CA SER A 372 -12.83 -11.50 -2.77
C SER A 372 -11.48 -11.12 -2.14
N ALA A 373 -11.42 -9.97 -1.46
CA ALA A 373 -10.25 -9.58 -0.66
C ALA A 373 -10.12 -10.44 0.61
N LEU A 374 -9.26 -11.46 0.54
CA LEU A 374 -8.82 -12.25 1.69
C LEU A 374 -7.77 -11.49 2.53
N PRO A 375 -7.71 -11.73 3.85
CA PRO A 375 -6.67 -11.20 4.73
C PRO A 375 -5.40 -12.06 4.67
N SER A 376 -4.64 -11.91 3.58
CA SER A 376 -3.39 -12.66 3.31
C SER A 376 -2.25 -12.36 4.29
N GLY A 377 -2.36 -11.30 5.09
CA GLY A 377 -1.29 -10.83 5.96
C GLY A 377 -0.10 -10.27 5.19
N ALA A 378 1.08 -10.34 5.81
CA ALA A 378 2.33 -9.83 5.27
C ALA A 378 3.54 -10.65 5.72
N LYS A 379 4.63 -10.52 4.95
CA LYS A 379 5.98 -10.96 5.33
C LYS A 379 6.87 -9.74 5.57
N GLU A 380 7.67 -9.75 6.64
CA GLU A 380 8.66 -8.71 6.93
C GLU A 380 10.03 -9.03 6.30
N THR A 381 10.89 -8.02 6.17
CA THR A 381 12.30 -8.16 5.72
C THR A 381 13.04 -9.24 6.52
N GLY A 382 12.86 -9.28 7.85
CA GLY A 382 13.47 -10.27 8.75
C GLY A 382 12.94 -11.70 8.62
N GLY A 383 12.07 -11.99 7.66
CA GLY A 383 11.54 -13.34 7.40
C GLY A 383 10.27 -13.69 8.16
N TYR A 384 9.90 -12.92 9.18
CA TYR A 384 8.68 -13.13 9.96
C TYR A 384 7.40 -12.89 9.14
N PHE A 385 6.33 -13.59 9.54
CA PHE A 385 5.02 -13.55 8.90
C PHE A 385 3.96 -13.12 9.92
N TYR A 386 3.16 -12.11 9.56
CA TYR A 386 2.21 -11.45 10.46
C TYR A 386 0.86 -11.22 9.77
N TYR A 387 -0.16 -10.90 10.58
CA TYR A 387 -1.40 -10.26 10.13
C TYR A 387 -2.33 -11.07 9.20
N ALA A 388 -2.05 -12.34 8.88
CA ALA A 388 -3.05 -13.17 8.19
C ALA A 388 -4.29 -13.35 9.08
N GLY A 389 -5.48 -13.29 8.47
CA GLY A 389 -6.76 -13.16 9.17
C GLY A 389 -7.11 -11.73 9.59
N GLN A 390 -6.13 -10.81 9.70
CA GLN A 390 -6.37 -9.47 10.24
C GLN A 390 -6.24 -8.33 9.20
N TYR A 391 -5.34 -8.46 8.24
CA TYR A 391 -5.06 -7.41 7.25
C TYR A 391 -4.94 -8.02 5.85
N SER A 392 -5.41 -7.25 4.86
CA SER A 392 -5.04 -7.44 3.46
C SER A 392 -4.28 -6.20 2.98
N HIS A 393 -3.13 -6.44 2.35
CA HIS A 393 -2.28 -5.41 1.77
C HIS A 393 -1.97 -5.79 0.33
N PHE A 394 -2.38 -4.95 -0.62
CA PHE A 394 -2.08 -5.11 -2.03
C PHE A 394 -1.05 -4.07 -2.46
N TRP A 395 0.03 -4.47 -3.14
CA TRP A 395 0.94 -3.51 -3.76
C TRP A 395 0.25 -2.70 -4.86
N SER A 396 0.56 -1.41 -4.93
CA SER A 396 0.34 -0.59 -6.12
C SER A 396 1.67 -0.42 -6.88
N SER A 397 1.60 -0.12 -8.18
CA SER A 397 2.76 0.26 -8.98
C SER A 397 3.29 1.67 -8.67
N SER A 398 2.57 2.48 -7.88
CA SER A 398 2.99 3.83 -7.50
C SER A 398 4.03 3.85 -6.37
N GLU A 399 5.19 4.47 -6.62
CA GLU A 399 6.20 4.82 -5.60
C GLU A 399 5.65 5.90 -4.64
N TYR A 400 6.05 5.87 -3.37
CA TYR A 400 5.75 6.96 -2.41
C TYR A 400 6.98 7.85 -2.19
N MET A 401 8.01 7.34 -1.51
CA MET A 401 9.29 8.02 -1.33
C MET A 401 10.37 7.08 -0.78
N GLY A 402 11.59 7.21 -1.30
CA GLY A 402 12.75 6.42 -0.87
C GLY A 402 12.49 4.93 -1.00
N ASP A 403 12.70 4.19 0.09
CA ASP A 403 12.44 2.75 0.16
C ASP A 403 10.97 2.37 0.39
N ASN A 404 10.00 3.26 0.15
CA ASN A 404 8.57 3.01 0.34
C ASN A 404 7.76 3.14 -0.95
N ALA A 405 6.75 2.27 -1.08
CA ALA A 405 5.73 2.31 -2.13
C ALA A 405 4.32 2.26 -1.53
N TYR A 406 3.31 2.61 -2.33
CA TYR A 406 1.92 2.59 -1.89
C TYR A 406 1.34 1.18 -1.84
N ILE A 407 0.46 0.96 -0.86
CA ILE A 407 -0.40 -0.21 -0.73
C ILE A 407 -1.86 0.22 -0.56
N MET A 408 -2.78 -0.56 -1.12
CA MET A 408 -4.18 -0.56 -0.68
C MET A 408 -4.30 -1.46 0.55
N LYS A 409 -4.87 -0.93 1.65
CA LYS A 409 -4.97 -1.57 2.97
C LYS A 409 -6.42 -1.73 3.38
N MET A 410 -6.81 -2.98 3.71
CA MET A 410 -8.07 -3.34 4.35
C MET A 410 -7.78 -4.06 5.66
N THR A 411 -8.59 -3.83 6.71
CA THR A 411 -8.41 -4.47 8.02
C THR A 411 -9.71 -5.12 8.54
N TYR A 412 -9.58 -6.01 9.52
CA TYR A 412 -10.72 -6.73 10.10
C TYR A 412 -11.71 -5.82 10.84
N TYR A 413 -11.21 -4.80 11.55
CA TYR A 413 -11.98 -3.95 12.47
C TYR A 413 -12.63 -2.72 11.82
N THR A 414 -12.57 -2.57 10.49
CA THR A 414 -13.05 -1.36 9.81
C THR A 414 -13.71 -1.64 8.47
N ALA A 415 -14.60 -0.72 8.06
CA ALA A 415 -15.29 -0.76 6.76
C ALA A 415 -14.46 -0.14 5.63
N LEU A 416 -13.34 0.49 5.98
CA LEU A 416 -12.52 1.26 5.07
C LEU A 416 -11.58 0.39 4.23
N ALA A 417 -11.38 0.79 2.99
CA ALA A 417 -10.22 0.42 2.17
C ALA A 417 -9.42 1.71 1.93
N THR A 418 -8.16 1.73 2.40
CA THR A 418 -7.40 2.97 2.59
C THR A 418 -6.00 2.91 2.01
N TRP A 419 -5.51 4.06 1.57
CA TRP A 419 -4.11 4.24 1.25
C TRP A 419 -3.21 4.12 2.48
N SER A 420 -2.06 3.49 2.27
CA SER A 420 -0.95 3.42 3.21
C SER A 420 0.33 3.23 2.40
N TYR A 421 1.49 3.47 3.00
CA TYR A 421 2.78 3.10 2.42
C TYR A 421 3.47 2.03 3.26
N ARG A 422 4.32 1.22 2.62
CA ARG A 422 5.16 0.20 3.25
C ARG A 422 6.52 0.15 2.58
N THR A 423 7.52 -0.35 3.30
CA THR A 423 8.85 -0.51 2.73
C THR A 423 8.87 -1.61 1.67
N LYS A 424 9.55 -1.33 0.56
CA LYS A 424 9.62 -2.16 -0.66
C LYS A 424 10.13 -3.58 -0.42
N TYR A 425 10.82 -3.81 0.70
CA TYR A 425 11.36 -5.10 1.13
C TYR A 425 10.32 -6.03 1.78
N PHE A 426 9.12 -5.54 2.11
CA PHE A 426 8.04 -6.36 2.69
C PHE A 426 7.32 -7.21 1.62
N GLY A 427 6.85 -8.39 2.02
CA GLY A 427 6.00 -9.24 1.21
C GLY A 427 4.52 -8.88 1.38
N HIS A 428 3.87 -8.41 0.32
CA HIS A 428 2.43 -8.11 0.24
C HIS A 428 1.80 -8.78 -0.99
N ALA A 429 0.48 -8.88 -1.02
CA ALA A 429 -0.23 -9.50 -2.13
C ALA A 429 -0.17 -8.63 -3.39
N VAL A 430 -0.40 -9.24 -4.55
CA VAL A 430 -0.61 -8.56 -5.83
C VAL A 430 -1.99 -8.93 -6.36
N ARG A 431 -2.74 -7.91 -6.78
CA ARG A 431 -3.99 -8.04 -7.52
C ARG A 431 -3.79 -7.36 -8.87
N CYS A 432 -4.00 -8.08 -9.96
CA CYS A 432 -3.86 -7.50 -11.30
C CYS A 432 -5.21 -6.98 -11.82
N VAL A 433 -5.13 -5.93 -12.62
CA VAL A 433 -6.24 -5.37 -13.42
C VAL A 433 -5.92 -5.59 -14.90
N LYS A 434 -6.93 -5.78 -15.75
CA LYS A 434 -6.74 -5.94 -17.21
C LYS A 434 -6.35 -4.60 -17.82
N ASP A 435 -5.48 -4.62 -18.82
CA ASP A 435 -5.31 -3.49 -19.73
C ASP A 435 -6.66 -3.08 -20.36
N SER A 436 -6.95 -1.77 -20.43
CA SER A 436 -7.96 -1.28 -21.36
C SER A 436 -7.46 -1.43 -22.80
N ASP A 437 -8.38 -1.79 -23.70
CA ASP A 437 -8.14 -1.85 -25.15
C ASP A 437 -8.07 -0.42 -25.77
#